data_AF-H1BHS1-F1
#
_entry.id   AF-H1BHS1-F1
#
_cell.length_a   1.000
_cell.length_b   1.000
_cell.length_c   1.000
_cell.angle_alpha   90.00
_cell.angle_beta   90.00
_cell.angle_gamma   90.00
#
_symmetry.space_group_name_H-M   'P 1'
#
loop_
_entity.id
_entity.type
_entity.pdbx_description
1 polymer ?
#
loop_
_entity_poly.entity_id
_entity_poly.type
_entity_poly.pdbx_seq_one_letter_code
_entity_poly.pdbx_strand_id
1 'polypeptide(L)' 'MTKEEMTQVINTILNIYPNFMYGRNLKEVCKAWYSIMHDQDYKKVMKKLNAWIAENEKPPLPCNLITVDWRKSYEHQLND' A
#
# COMPACT_ATOMS: atom_id res chain seq x y z
N MET A 1 -6.69 7.06 -2.04
CA MET A 1 -7.37 5.88 -2.59
C MET A 1 -8.59 5.53 -1.74
N THR A 2 -9.59 4.83 -2.30
CA THR A 2 -10.78 4.37 -1.57
C THR A 2 -10.55 3.03 -0.84
N LYS A 3 -11.54 2.60 -0.05
CA LYS A 3 -11.49 1.29 0.63
C LYS A 3 -11.58 0.14 -0.37
N GLU A 4 -12.34 0.32 -1.45
CA GLU A 4 -12.45 -0.65 -2.54
C GLU A 4 -11.11 -0.78 -3.26
N GLU A 5 -10.44 0.33 -3.58
CA GLU A 5 -9.09 0.34 -4.15
C GLU A 5 -8.08 -0.33 -3.22
N MET A 6 -8.14 -0.08 -1.91
CA MET A 6 -7.29 -0.79 -0.94
C MET A 6 -7.55 -2.29 -0.93
N THR A 7 -8.82 -2.70 -1.02
CA THR A 7 -9.17 -4.13 -1.11
C THR A 7 -8.59 -4.76 -2.38
N GLN A 8 -8.59 -4.03 -3.50
CA GLN A 8 -7.93 -4.48 -4.73
C GLN A 8 -6.43 -4.66 -4.53
N VAL A 9 -5.73 -3.70 -3.90
CA VAL A 9 -4.31 -3.81 -3.54
C VAL A 9 -4.02 -5.08 -2.74
N ILE A 10 -4.79 -5.33 -1.66
CA ILE A 10 -4.60 -6.51 -0.82
C ILE A 10 -4.90 -7.80 -1.58
N ASN A 11 -5.95 -7.83 -2.40
CA ASN A 11 -6.27 -8.99 -3.23
C ASN A 11 -5.16 -9.30 -4.24
N THR A 12 -4.54 -8.28 -4.85
CA THR A 12 -3.38 -8.47 -5.72
C THR A 12 -2.22 -9.09 -4.97
N ILE A 13 -1.91 -8.61 -3.75
CA ILE A 13 -0.86 -9.21 -2.90
C ILE A 13 -1.20 -10.66 -2.57
N LEU A 14 -2.44 -10.95 -2.18
CA LEU A 14 -2.90 -12.28 -1.83
C LEU A 14 -2.77 -13.30 -2.97
N ASN A 15 -3.10 -12.88 -4.19
CA ASN A 15 -3.04 -13.75 -5.38
C ASN A 15 -1.59 -14.14 -5.72
N ILE A 16 -0.62 -13.28 -5.43
CA ILE A 16 0.80 -13.52 -5.70
C ILE A 16 1.52 -14.18 -4.52
N TYR A 17 1.12 -13.82 -3.30
CA TYR A 17 1.71 -14.30 -2.05
C TYR A 17 0.62 -15.00 -1.19
N PRO A 18 0.32 -16.28 -1.45
CA PRO A 18 -0.79 -17.00 -0.79
C PRO A 18 -0.68 -17.01 0.74
N ASN A 19 0.55 -17.01 1.27
CA ASN A 19 0.81 -17.03 2.71
C ASN A 19 0.74 -15.63 3.35
N PHE A 20 0.53 -14.55 2.60
CA PHE A 20 0.54 -13.19 3.12
C PHE A 20 -0.38 -13.00 4.33
N MET A 21 -1.55 -13.63 4.36
CA MET A 21 -2.51 -13.42 5.43
C MET A 21 -2.13 -14.12 6.74
N TYR A 22 -1.41 -15.25 6.72
CA TYR A 22 -1.10 -16.04 7.93
C TYR A 22 -2.28 -16.21 8.90
N GLY A 23 -3.48 -16.49 8.37
CA GLY A 23 -4.71 -16.65 9.17
C GLY A 23 -5.34 -15.36 9.69
N ARG A 24 -4.81 -14.19 9.34
CA ARG A 24 -5.41 -12.89 9.69
C ARG A 24 -6.73 -12.67 8.94
N ASN A 25 -7.59 -11.81 9.48
CA ASN A 25 -8.85 -11.43 8.85
C ASN A 25 -8.62 -10.38 7.74
N LEU A 26 -9.12 -10.64 6.53
CA LEU A 26 -8.97 -9.74 5.37
C LEU A 26 -9.50 -8.34 5.64
N LYS A 27 -10.67 -8.21 6.28
CA LYS A 27 -11.30 -6.92 6.58
C LYS A 27 -10.42 -6.07 7.51
N GLU A 28 -9.84 -6.69 8.53
CA GLU A 28 -8.96 -5.98 9.47
C GLU A 28 -7.62 -5.60 8.83
N VAL A 29 -7.06 -6.45 7.96
CA VAL A 29 -5.86 -6.12 7.19
C VAL A 29 -6.12 -4.95 6.24
N CYS A 30 -7.23 -4.98 5.48
CA CYS A 30 -7.62 -3.86 4.62
C CYS A 30 -7.82 -2.57 5.43
N LYS A 31 -8.46 -2.64 6.60
CA LYS A 31 -8.69 -1.49 7.48
C LYS A 31 -7.37 -0.89 7.98
N ALA A 32 -6.44 -1.73 8.43
CA ALA A 32 -5.13 -1.30 8.91
C ALA A 32 -4.26 -0.70 7.80
N TRP A 33 -4.29 -1.27 6.60
CA TRP A 33 -3.57 -0.71 5.46
C TRP A 33 -4.20 0.59 4.97
N TYR A 34 -5.53 0.65 4.94
CA TYR A 34 -6.26 1.87 4.58
C TYR A 34 -5.93 3.04 5.51
N SER A 35 -5.85 2.82 6.83
CA SER A 35 -5.49 3.90 7.75
C SER A 35 -4.11 4.50 7.49
N ILE A 36 -3.18 3.72 6.91
CA ILE A 36 -1.81 4.17 6.58
C ILE A 36 -1.76 4.80 5.18
N MET A 37 -2.51 4.27 4.23
CA MET A 37 -2.32 4.55 2.79
C MET A 37 -3.49 5.29 2.14
N HIS A 38 -4.52 5.72 2.89
CA HIS A 38 -5.70 6.37 2.33
C HIS A 38 -5.40 7.63 1.49
N ASP A 39 -4.35 8.39 1.83
CA ASP A 39 -3.95 9.59 1.07
C ASP A 39 -3.10 9.29 -0.18
N GLN A 40 -2.75 8.02 -0.41
CA GLN A 40 -1.93 7.63 -1.55
C GLN A 40 -2.76 7.56 -2.83
N ASP A 41 -2.12 7.86 -3.97
CA ASP A 41 -2.71 7.66 -5.29
C ASP A 41 -2.72 6.17 -5.66
N TYR A 42 -3.90 5.65 -5.98
CA TYR A 42 -4.08 4.22 -6.27
C TYR A 42 -3.24 3.74 -7.46
N LYS A 43 -3.21 4.50 -8.56
CA LYS A 43 -2.48 4.12 -9.77
C LYS A 43 -0.97 4.05 -9.51
N LYS A 44 -0.43 5.02 -8.76
CA LYS A 44 0.98 5.02 -8.36
C LYS A 44 1.30 3.85 -7.43
N VAL A 45 0.42 3.54 -6.47
CA VAL A 45 0.58 2.38 -5.57
C VAL A 45 0.59 1.08 -6.36
N MET A 46 -0.33 0.87 -7.29
CA MET A 46 -0.37 -0.33 -8.12
C MET A 46 0.87 -0.47 -9.01
N LYS A 47 1.35 0.64 -9.59
CA LYS A 47 2.61 0.64 -10.35
C LYS A 47 3.79 0.19 -9.47
N LYS A 48 3.88 0.70 -8.25
CA LYS A 48 4.95 0.35 -7.29
C LYS A 48 4.81 -1.09 -6.80
N LEU A 49 3.59 -1.57 -6.58
CA LEU A 49 3.30 -2.95 -6.22
C LEU A 49 3.73 -3.92 -7.34
N ASN A 50 3.40 -3.62 -8.60
CA ASN A 50 3.80 -4.45 -9.72
C ASN A 50 5.33 -4.52 -9.87
N ALA A 51 6.03 -3.39 -9.68
CA ALA A 51 7.49 -3.38 -9.66
C ALA A 51 8.05 -4.22 -8.49
N TRP A 52 7.47 -4.08 -7.29
CA TRP A 52 7.86 -4.88 -6.14
C TRP A 52 7.71 -6.38 -6.40
N ILE A 53 6.57 -6.80 -6.96
CA ILE A 53 6.28 -8.20 -7.32
C ILE A 53 7.30 -8.76 -8.30
N ALA A 54 7.77 -7.97 -9.26
CA ALA A 54 8.77 -8.42 -10.22
C ALA A 54 10.15 -8.67 -9.61
N GLU A 55 10.46 -8.01 -8.48
CA GLU A 55 11.82 -7.97 -7.91
C GLU A 55 11.95 -8.71 -6.57
N ASN A 56 10.83 -9.07 -5.93
CA ASN A 56 10.84 -9.57 -4.56
C ASN A 56 10.04 -10.87 -4.42
N GLU A 57 10.62 -11.87 -3.77
CA GLU A 57 9.94 -13.12 -3.43
C GLU A 57 8.98 -12.97 -2.23
N LYS A 58 9.12 -11.88 -1.46
CA LYS A 58 8.36 -11.64 -0.22
C LYS A 58 7.32 -10.54 -0.42
N PRO A 59 6.13 -10.68 0.22
CA PRO A 59 5.08 -9.67 0.10
C PRO A 59 5.54 -8.32 0.64
N PRO A 60 5.08 -7.21 0.03
CA PRO A 60 5.38 -5.87 0.50
C PRO A 60 4.68 -5.57 1.82
N LEU A 61 5.26 -4.64 2.58
CA LEU A 61 4.62 -3.92 3.67
C LEU A 61 4.06 -2.58 3.17
N PRO A 62 3.15 -1.91 3.90
CA PRO A 62 2.60 -0.62 3.50
C PRO A 62 3.68 0.42 3.16
N CYS A 63 4.76 0.49 3.95
CA CYS A 63 5.86 1.44 3.76
C CYS A 63 6.59 1.24 2.42
N ASN A 64 6.64 0.01 1.89
CA ASN A 64 7.22 -0.26 0.60
C ASN A 64 6.39 0.34 -0.54
N LEU A 65 5.10 0.56 -0.32
CA LEU A 65 4.15 1.01 -1.34
C LEU A 65 3.78 2.50 -1.24
N ILE A 66 4.20 3.22 -0.19
CA ILE A 66 3.97 4.67 -0.07
C ILE A 66 4.62 5.41 -1.26
N THR A 67 3.88 6.36 -1.82
CA THR A 67 4.23 7.15 -3.01
C THR A 67 4.27 8.65 -2.74
N VAL A 68 3.57 9.12 -1.71
CA VAL A 68 3.64 10.48 -1.19
C VAL A 68 4.78 10.56 -0.20
N ASP A 69 5.76 11.39 -0.50
CA ASP A 69 6.86 11.69 0.41
C ASP A 69 6.40 12.76 1.40
N TRP A 70 6.00 12.33 2.60
CA TRP A 70 5.58 13.22 3.69
C TRP A 70 6.70 14.20 4.11
N ARG A 71 7.97 13.96 3.71
CA ARG A 71 9.04 14.95 3.87
C ARG A 71 8.82 16.21 3.03
N LYS A 72 8.22 16.09 1.84
CA LYS A 72 7.92 17.25 0.98
C LYS A 72 6.74 18.09 1.50
N SER A 73 5.89 17.51 2.34
CA SER A 73 4.78 18.22 2.99
C SER A 73 5.27 19.18 4.07
N TYR A 74 6.41 18.90 4.72
CA TYR A 74 7.02 19.78 5.72
C TYR A 74 7.79 20.96 5.10
N GLU A 75 8.40 20.78 3.92
CA GLU A 75 9.12 21.87 3.23
C GLU A 75 8.18 23.00 2.76
N HIS A 76 6.89 22.74 2.55
CA HIS A 76 5.90 23.78 2.26
C HIS A 76 5.45 24.55 3.51
N GLN A 77 5.53 23.97 4.71
CA GLN A 77 5.10 24.64 5.95
C GLN A 77 6.16 25.55 6.57
N LEU A 78 7.39 25.49 6.08
CA LEU A 78 8.51 26.32 6.57
C LEU A 78 8.85 27.50 5.64
N ASN A 79 8.17 27.61 4.50
CA ASN A 79 8.40 28.64 3.48
C ASN A 79 7.21 29.60 3.29
N ASP A 80 6.18 29.50 4.13
CA ASP A 80 5.05 30.45 4.23
C ASP A 80 5.17 31.31 5.50
#